data_AF-A0A7S4CFS9-F1
#
_entry.id   AF-A0A7S4CFS9-F1
#
_cell.length_a   1.000
_cell.length_b   1.000
_cell.length_c   1.000
_cell.angle_alpha   90.00
_cell.angle_beta   90.00
_cell.angle_gamma   90.00
#
_symmetry.space_group_name_H-M   'P 1'
#
loop_
_entity.id
_entity.type
_entity.pdbx_description
1 polymer ?
#
loop_
_entity_poly.entity_id
_entity_poly.type
_entity_poly.pdbx_seq_one_letter_code
_entity_poly.pdbx_strand_id
1 'polypeptide(L)'
;VQSVLHAASQMASILQIWPEYKMAPWNMFDGPTLQLVFIAFWRALLQCDPDHIVEAKLRHLCTEWNATYPGPHKVRLDFPRKPSKADLQAVIPVAPEIPDIDELAAGMRMCRKGLKCPDKDTTCQYMHTEDTRGEWLSEADSVKAARAATRNAKGAARPCYYGLKCRKAMCPFKHPEGWVVPPEARLCKQGSSCRRQVCPYEHPPADTTAARGPCGGYMRIAVLGCIVAVCVAFLW
;
A
#
# COMPACT_ATOMS: atom_id res chain seq x y z
N VAL A 1 15.23 9.83 -0.68
CA VAL A 1 14.16 9.83 -1.71
C VAL A 1 13.42 11.16 -1.84
N GLN A 2 12.69 11.66 -0.83
CA GLN A 2 11.90 12.90 -0.96
C GLN A 2 12.75 14.16 -1.27
N SER A 3 13.93 14.32 -0.65
CA SER A 3 14.81 15.46 -0.92
C SER A 3 15.40 15.43 -2.34
N VAL A 4 15.64 14.23 -2.89
CA VAL A 4 16.15 14.02 -4.26
C VAL A 4 15.05 14.27 -5.28
N LEU A 5 13.81 13.84 -5.00
CA LEU A 5 12.65 14.16 -5.82
C LEU A 5 12.33 15.66 -5.80
N HIS A 6 12.57 16.34 -4.67
CA HIS A 6 12.42 17.79 -4.58
C HIS A 6 13.49 18.53 -5.40
N ALA A 7 14.75 18.10 -5.33
CA ALA A 7 15.83 18.66 -6.14
C ALA A 7 15.61 18.44 -7.65
N ALA A 8 15.17 17.23 -8.05
CA ALA A 8 14.84 16.93 -9.44
C ALA A 8 13.65 17.75 -9.95
N SER A 9 12.64 17.99 -9.10
CA SER A 9 11.52 18.88 -9.41
C SER A 9 11.97 20.33 -9.59
N GLN A 10 12.87 20.82 -8.74
CA GLN A 10 13.40 22.19 -8.86
C GLN A 10 14.21 22.37 -10.15
N MET A 11 15.02 21.37 -10.53
CA MET A 11 15.76 21.40 -11.80
C MET A 11 14.83 21.33 -13.02
N ALA A 12 13.75 20.55 -12.97
CA ALA A 12 12.74 20.51 -14.03
C ALA A 12 12.02 21.86 -14.18
N SER A 13 11.75 22.56 -13.08
CA SER A 13 11.20 23.92 -13.10
C SER A 13 12.17 24.94 -13.70
N ILE A 14 13.48 24.82 -13.42
CA ILE A 14 14.51 25.67 -14.04
C ILE A 14 14.54 25.47 -15.56
N LEU A 15 14.37 24.23 -16.04
CA LEU A 15 14.29 23.93 -17.48
C LEU A 15 12.98 24.41 -18.13
N GLN A 16 11.89 24.52 -17.38
CA GLN A 16 10.61 25.04 -17.88
C GLN A 16 10.51 26.58 -17.91
N ILE A 17 11.41 27.30 -17.22
CA ILE A 17 11.50 28.77 -17.25
C ILE A 17 12.27 29.27 -18.49
N TRP A 18 12.79 28.36 -19.33
CA TRP A 18 13.62 28.66 -20.50
C TRP A 18 12.97 28.54 -21.90
N PRO A 19 11.66 28.77 -22.14
CA PRO A 19 11.11 28.72 -23.49
C PRO A 19 11.45 29.95 -24.35
N GLU A 20 11.93 31.07 -23.75
CA GLU A 20 12.17 32.32 -24.49
C GLU A 20 13.62 32.59 -24.92
N TYR A 21 14.60 31.77 -24.50
CA TYR A 21 15.97 31.84 -25.05
C TYR A 21 16.06 31.07 -26.37
N LYS A 22 15.48 31.63 -27.43
CA LYS A 22 15.85 31.29 -28.80
C LYS A 22 17.32 31.67 -29.01
N MET A 23 18.17 30.65 -29.16
CA MET A 23 19.49 30.71 -29.77
C MET A 23 20.52 31.62 -29.08
N ALA A 24 20.97 31.23 -27.88
CA ALA A 24 22.39 31.41 -27.57
C ALA A 24 23.14 30.16 -28.08
N PRO A 25 24.24 30.28 -28.83
CA PRO A 25 24.93 29.12 -29.36
C PRO A 25 25.48 28.28 -28.20
N TRP A 26 25.14 26.99 -28.18
CA TRP A 26 25.68 25.98 -27.29
C TRP A 26 27.22 25.79 -27.42
N ASN A 27 27.88 26.63 -28.22
CA ASN A 27 29.31 26.64 -28.50
C ASN A 27 30.15 27.26 -27.37
N MET A 28 29.53 27.72 -26.27
CA MET A 28 30.27 28.36 -25.17
C MET A 28 30.74 27.38 -24.08
N PHE A 29 30.26 26.13 -24.12
CA PHE A 29 30.80 25.07 -23.29
C PHE A 29 31.58 24.12 -24.18
N ASP A 30 32.90 24.13 -24.05
CA ASP A 30 33.75 23.10 -24.63
C ASP A 30 33.17 21.73 -24.23
N GLY A 31 32.96 20.85 -25.21
CA GLY A 31 32.42 19.50 -25.02
C GLY A 31 32.88 18.75 -23.76
N PRO A 32 34.16 18.83 -23.33
CA PRO A 32 34.61 18.23 -22.08
C PRO A 32 33.93 18.77 -20.81
N THR A 33 33.57 20.06 -20.75
CA THR A 33 32.97 20.66 -19.55
C THR A 33 31.54 20.17 -19.33
N LEU A 34 30.76 20.07 -20.42
CA LEU A 34 29.41 19.47 -20.36
C LEU A 34 29.48 17.98 -20.04
N GLN A 35 30.47 17.25 -20.57
CA GLN A 35 30.69 15.84 -20.21
C GLN A 35 30.97 15.68 -18.72
N LEU A 36 31.80 16.53 -18.11
CA LEU A 36 32.12 16.46 -16.68
C LEU A 36 30.93 16.77 -15.78
N VAL A 37 30.12 17.79 -16.13
CA VAL A 37 28.89 18.11 -15.37
C VAL A 37 27.88 16.96 -15.47
N PHE A 38 27.75 16.36 -16.65
CA PHE A 38 26.89 15.20 -16.85
C PHE A 38 27.40 14.00 -16.04
N ILE A 39 28.69 13.67 -16.11
CA ILE A 39 29.29 12.56 -15.34
C ILE A 39 29.12 12.78 -13.82
N ALA A 40 29.32 14.00 -13.33
CA ALA A 40 29.17 14.33 -11.91
C ALA A 40 27.72 14.18 -11.44
N PHE A 41 26.76 14.69 -12.20
CA PHE A 41 25.33 14.54 -11.93
C PHE A 41 24.91 13.06 -11.92
N TRP A 42 25.43 12.27 -12.87
CA TRP A 42 25.15 10.85 -12.97
C TRP A 42 25.73 10.01 -11.83
N ARG A 43 26.94 10.34 -11.36
CA ARG A 43 27.53 9.72 -10.15
C ARG A 43 26.68 10.00 -8.91
N ALA A 44 26.16 11.22 -8.77
CA ALA A 44 25.30 11.58 -7.64
C ALA A 44 23.97 10.81 -7.64
N LEU A 45 23.38 10.59 -8.82
CA LEU A 45 22.15 9.79 -8.94
C LEU A 45 22.38 8.31 -8.59
N LEU A 46 23.50 7.72 -9.00
CA LEU A 46 23.82 6.31 -8.70
C LEU A 46 24.12 6.06 -7.22
N GLN A 47 24.58 7.06 -6.47
CA GLN A 47 24.79 6.94 -5.02
C GLN A 47 23.48 7.00 -4.21
N CYS A 48 22.38 7.50 -4.80
CA CYS A 48 21.14 7.77 -4.08
C CYS A 48 20.10 6.65 -4.13
N ASP A 49 20.19 5.68 -5.06
CA ASP A 49 19.21 4.59 -5.16
C ASP A 49 19.76 3.36 -5.91
N PRO A 50 20.02 2.22 -5.24
CA PRO A 50 20.58 1.02 -5.87
C PRO A 50 19.54 0.11 -6.55
N ASP A 51 18.28 0.54 -6.66
CA ASP A 51 17.20 -0.29 -7.19
C ASP A 51 17.32 -0.57 -8.70
N HIS A 52 16.97 -1.81 -9.09
CA HIS A 52 17.07 -2.32 -10.47
C HIS A 52 16.25 -1.53 -11.50
N ILE A 53 15.25 -0.76 -11.03
CA ILE A 53 14.39 0.08 -11.88
C ILE A 53 15.17 1.27 -12.46
N VAL A 54 16.16 1.78 -11.71
CA VAL A 54 17.02 2.87 -12.16
C VAL A 54 17.93 2.35 -13.28
N GLU A 55 18.60 1.22 -13.07
CA GLU A 55 19.54 0.63 -14.04
C GLU A 55 18.92 0.43 -15.44
N ALA A 56 17.70 -0.10 -15.53
CA ALA A 56 17.03 -0.34 -16.82
C ALA A 56 16.73 0.95 -17.58
N LYS A 57 16.25 1.99 -16.90
CA LYS A 57 16.01 3.31 -17.50
C LYS A 57 17.31 3.99 -17.92
N LEU A 58 18.36 3.85 -17.13
CA LEU A 58 19.66 4.43 -17.44
C LEU A 58 20.30 3.77 -18.68
N ARG A 59 20.15 2.45 -18.84
CA ARG A 59 20.59 1.75 -20.07
C ARG A 59 19.85 2.28 -21.30
N HIS A 60 18.53 2.48 -21.22
CA HIS A 60 17.73 3.01 -22.31
C HIS A 60 18.17 4.41 -22.77
N LEU A 61 18.35 5.33 -21.80
CA LEU A 61 18.80 6.70 -22.09
C LEU A 61 20.20 6.73 -22.71
N CYS A 62 21.09 5.85 -22.27
CA CYS A 62 22.44 5.74 -22.85
C CYS A 62 22.40 5.21 -24.29
N THR A 63 21.51 4.27 -24.62
CA THR A 63 21.30 3.85 -26.01
C THR A 63 20.73 4.95 -26.90
N GLU A 64 19.75 5.71 -26.41
CA GLU A 64 19.17 6.85 -27.17
C GLU A 64 20.21 7.95 -27.42
N TRP A 65 21.04 8.26 -26.42
CA TRP A 65 22.13 9.24 -26.57
C TRP A 65 23.14 8.80 -27.64
N ASN A 66 23.61 7.54 -27.56
CA ASN A 66 24.57 7.01 -28.51
C ASN A 66 23.99 6.88 -29.93
N ALA A 67 22.67 6.72 -30.06
CA ALA A 67 21.99 6.73 -31.36
C ALA A 67 21.89 8.15 -31.95
N THR A 68 21.68 9.15 -31.08
CA THR A 68 21.54 10.56 -31.49
C THR A 68 22.88 11.20 -31.86
N TYR A 69 23.97 10.79 -31.21
CA TYR A 69 25.31 11.34 -31.41
C TYR A 69 26.32 10.27 -31.84
N PRO A 70 26.28 9.79 -33.09
CA PRO A 70 27.25 8.84 -33.61
C PRO A 70 28.58 9.55 -33.85
N GLY A 71 29.48 9.47 -32.87
CA GLY A 71 30.83 10.03 -32.94
C GLY A 71 31.83 9.24 -32.09
N PRO A 72 33.10 9.65 -32.03
CA PRO A 72 34.14 8.96 -31.26
C PRO A 72 33.88 8.98 -29.73
N HIS A 73 32.86 9.69 -29.27
CA HIS A 73 32.46 9.84 -27.87
C HIS A 73 31.33 8.89 -27.47
N LYS A 74 31.42 7.61 -27.83
CA LYS A 74 30.45 6.61 -27.39
C LYS A 74 30.57 6.44 -25.87
N VAL A 75 29.54 6.85 -25.13
CA VAL A 75 29.51 6.71 -23.68
C VAL A 75 29.17 5.25 -23.36
N ARG A 76 30.06 4.57 -22.64
CA ARG A 76 29.85 3.22 -22.11
C ARG A 76 29.60 3.32 -20.61
N LEU A 77 28.39 2.97 -20.18
CA LEU A 77 28.08 2.82 -18.76
C LEU A 77 28.51 1.42 -18.33
N ASP A 78 29.68 1.31 -17.70
CA ASP A 78 30.10 0.08 -17.05
C ASP A 78 29.49 0.03 -15.64
N PHE A 79 28.36 -0.68 -15.53
CA PHE A 79 27.78 -0.97 -14.22
C PHE A 79 28.65 -2.01 -13.51
N PRO A 80 28.97 -1.83 -12.21
CA PRO A 80 29.69 -2.85 -11.45
C PRO A 80 28.92 -4.17 -11.55
N ARG A 81 29.64 -5.27 -11.82
CA ARG A 81 29.02 -6.61 -11.80
C ARG A 81 28.34 -6.80 -10.45
N LYS A 82 27.15 -7.42 -10.45
CA LYS A 82 26.51 -7.86 -9.22
C LYS A 82 27.56 -8.58 -8.36
N PRO A 83 27.75 -8.19 -7.10
CA PRO A 83 28.72 -8.84 -6.24
C PRO A 83 28.40 -10.33 -6.21
N SER A 84 29.41 -11.16 -6.43
CA SER A 84 29.26 -12.60 -6.32
C SER A 84 28.88 -12.96 -4.89
N LYS A 85 28.32 -14.16 -4.69
CA LYS A 85 28.05 -14.66 -3.33
C LYS A 85 29.31 -14.62 -2.45
N ALA A 86 30.49 -14.80 -3.05
CA ALA A 86 31.77 -14.69 -2.36
C ALA A 86 32.09 -13.25 -1.90
N ASP A 87 31.78 -12.25 -2.73
CA ASP A 87 32.00 -10.83 -2.38
C ASP A 87 31.07 -10.38 -1.24
N LEU A 88 29.83 -10.88 -1.21
CA LEU A 88 28.90 -10.61 -0.12
C LEU A 88 29.34 -11.24 1.21
N GLN A 89 30.04 -12.39 1.16
CA GLN A 89 30.55 -13.05 2.35
C GLN A 89 31.82 -12.41 2.92
N ALA A 90 32.59 -11.68 2.10
CA ALA A 90 33.79 -10.98 2.54
C ALA A 90 33.51 -9.65 3.27
N VAL A 91 32.31 -9.09 3.14
CA VAL A 91 31.95 -7.77 3.69
C VAL A 91 31.21 -7.86 5.04
N ILE A 92 30.90 -9.06 5.53
CA ILE A 92 30.31 -9.23 6.86
C ILE A 92 31.44 -9.16 7.90
N PRO A 93 31.61 -8.05 8.65
CA PRO A 93 32.52 -8.07 9.78
C PRO A 93 32.08 -9.16 10.74
N VAL A 94 33.04 -9.90 11.29
CA VAL A 94 32.79 -10.92 12.33
C VAL A 94 31.98 -10.25 13.43
N ALA A 95 30.69 -10.59 13.49
CA ALA A 95 29.77 -10.02 14.47
C ALA A 95 30.26 -10.41 15.87
N PRO A 96 30.17 -9.50 16.85
CA PRO A 96 30.41 -9.88 18.25
C PRO A 96 29.48 -11.06 18.59
N GLU A 97 30.00 -12.02 19.36
CA GLU A 97 29.28 -13.22 19.77
C GLU A 97 27.88 -12.85 20.26
N ILE A 98 26.90 -13.14 19.42
CA ILE A 98 25.49 -12.94 19.76
C ILE A 98 25.20 -14.02 20.81
N PRO A 99 24.61 -13.68 21.97
CA PRO A 99 24.22 -14.68 22.96
C PRO A 99 23.36 -15.75 22.30
N ASP A 100 23.50 -16.98 22.79
CA ASP A 100 22.94 -18.17 22.17
C ASP A 100 21.45 -17.95 21.82
N ILE A 101 21.11 -18.19 20.56
CA ILE A 101 19.79 -17.91 19.99
C ILE A 101 18.72 -18.70 20.76
N ASP A 102 19.10 -19.83 21.35
CA ASP A 102 18.24 -20.68 22.16
C ASP A 102 17.85 -20.03 23.51
N GLU A 103 18.69 -19.16 24.07
CA GLU A 103 18.41 -18.44 25.31
C GLU A 103 17.49 -17.25 25.06
N LEU A 104 17.66 -16.55 23.93
CA LEU A 104 16.76 -15.47 23.50
C LEU A 104 15.39 -16.01 23.03
N ALA A 105 15.35 -17.20 22.42
CA ALA A 105 14.12 -17.86 21.98
C ALA A 105 13.30 -18.46 23.14
N ALA A 106 13.93 -18.71 24.29
CA ALA A 106 13.24 -19.26 25.46
C ALA A 106 12.16 -18.32 26.01
N GLY A 107 12.35 -16.99 25.90
CA GLY A 107 11.40 -15.98 26.37
C GLY A 107 10.19 -15.69 25.46
N MET A 108 10.16 -16.23 24.23
CA MET A 108 9.11 -15.93 23.24
C MET A 108 8.22 -17.13 22.88
N ARG A 109 8.27 -18.21 23.66
CA ARG A 109 7.42 -19.38 23.41
C ARG A 109 6.00 -19.14 23.93
N MET A 110 5.02 -19.41 23.08
CA MET A 110 3.59 -19.35 23.43
C MET A 110 3.21 -20.52 24.34
N CYS A 111 2.38 -20.27 25.35
CA CYS A 111 1.92 -21.33 26.24
C CYS A 111 1.04 -22.33 25.47
N ARG A 112 1.40 -23.63 25.47
CA ARG A 112 0.61 -24.67 24.78
C ARG A 112 -0.81 -24.82 25.34
N LYS A 113 -1.01 -24.52 26.62
CA LYS A 113 -2.32 -24.56 27.27
C LYS A 113 -3.18 -23.32 26.95
N GLY A 114 -2.57 -22.28 26.35
CA GLY A 114 -3.24 -21.06 25.93
C GLY A 114 -4.06 -20.43 27.06
N LEU A 115 -5.34 -20.16 26.79
CA LEU A 115 -6.29 -19.53 27.72
C LEU A 115 -6.69 -20.44 28.89
N LYS A 116 -6.46 -21.75 28.76
CA LYS A 116 -6.84 -22.76 29.77
C LYS A 116 -5.68 -23.13 30.69
N CYS A 117 -4.64 -22.30 30.74
CA CYS A 117 -3.54 -22.54 31.67
C CYS A 117 -4.00 -22.21 33.09
N PRO A 118 -3.97 -23.17 34.02
CA PRO A 118 -4.38 -22.91 35.40
C PRO A 118 -3.45 -21.92 36.11
N ASP A 119 -2.22 -21.77 35.61
CA ASP A 119 -1.16 -20.97 36.23
C ASP A 119 -0.83 -19.68 35.46
N LYS A 120 -1.81 -19.15 34.71
CA LYS A 120 -1.64 -17.97 33.84
C LYS A 120 -1.01 -16.78 34.59
N ASP A 121 -1.45 -16.53 35.83
CA ASP A 121 -1.11 -15.30 36.56
C ASP A 121 0.08 -15.44 37.52
N THR A 122 0.54 -16.66 37.83
CA THR A 122 1.46 -16.91 38.95
C THR A 122 2.77 -17.60 38.59
N THR A 123 2.80 -18.56 37.67
CA THR A 123 4.03 -19.34 37.40
C THR A 123 4.27 -19.69 35.94
N CYS A 124 3.37 -19.36 35.02
CA CYS A 124 3.59 -19.67 33.61
C CYS A 124 4.65 -18.75 32.99
N GLN A 125 5.80 -19.31 32.63
CA GLN A 125 6.90 -18.59 31.95
C GLN A 125 6.62 -18.34 30.46
N TYR A 126 5.47 -18.78 29.94
CA TYR A 126 5.14 -18.72 28.52
C TYR A 126 4.08 -17.65 28.26
N MET A 127 4.13 -17.00 27.10
CA MET A 127 3.19 -15.92 26.78
C MET A 127 1.76 -16.45 26.57
N HIS A 128 0.78 -15.78 27.18
CA HIS A 128 -0.64 -15.98 26.96
C HIS A 128 -1.20 -14.90 26.02
N THR A 129 -2.07 -15.29 25.09
CA THR A 129 -2.60 -14.36 24.07
C THR A 129 -3.52 -13.29 24.65
N GLU A 130 -4.13 -13.46 25.82
CA GLU A 130 -5.08 -12.49 26.36
C GLU A 130 -4.39 -11.21 26.82
N ASP A 131 -3.21 -11.34 27.42
CA ASP A 131 -2.51 -10.21 28.05
C ASP A 131 -1.91 -9.28 26.98
N THR A 132 -1.63 -9.82 25.80
CA THR A 132 -1.20 -9.05 24.63
C THR A 132 -2.37 -8.63 23.73
N ARG A 133 -3.49 -9.35 23.72
CA ARG A 133 -4.59 -9.09 22.79
C ARG A 133 -5.33 -7.78 23.06
N GLY A 134 -5.44 -7.35 24.32
CA GLY A 134 -6.07 -6.07 24.66
C GLY A 134 -5.34 -4.87 24.05
N GLU A 135 -4.01 -4.86 24.17
CA GLU A 135 -3.16 -3.78 23.69
C GLU A 135 -2.92 -3.86 22.16
N TRP A 136 -2.80 -5.07 21.60
CA TRP A 136 -2.65 -5.23 20.15
C TRP A 136 -3.91 -4.87 19.37
N LEU A 137 -5.12 -5.08 19.94
CA LEU A 137 -6.36 -4.70 19.27
C LEU A 137 -6.54 -3.17 19.23
N SER A 138 -6.16 -2.44 20.28
CA SER A 138 -6.20 -0.97 20.28
C SER A 138 -5.18 -0.37 19.32
N GLU A 139 -3.99 -0.95 19.22
CA GLU A 139 -2.98 -0.61 18.20
C GLU A 139 -3.50 -0.90 16.79
N ALA A 140 -4.12 -2.07 16.56
CA ALA A 140 -4.67 -2.42 15.26
C ALA A 140 -5.81 -1.49 14.83
N ASP A 141 -6.69 -1.11 15.74
CA ASP A 141 -7.78 -0.18 15.48
C ASP A 141 -7.27 1.24 15.22
N SER A 142 -6.25 1.70 15.95
CA SER A 142 -5.61 3.00 15.72
C SER A 142 -4.86 3.04 14.37
N VAL A 143 -4.13 1.99 14.00
CA VAL A 143 -3.48 1.85 12.68
C VAL A 143 -4.53 1.82 11.56
N LYS A 144 -5.66 1.14 11.77
CA LYS A 144 -6.76 1.08 10.79
C LYS A 144 -7.43 2.45 10.63
N ALA A 145 -7.64 3.18 11.72
CA ALA A 145 -8.14 4.56 11.71
C ALA A 145 -7.16 5.51 10.99
N ALA A 146 -5.86 5.42 11.28
CA ALA A 146 -4.83 6.21 10.62
C ALA A 146 -4.74 5.91 9.11
N ARG A 147 -4.87 4.64 8.70
CA ARG A 147 -4.93 4.25 7.29
C ARG A 147 -6.20 4.76 6.59
N ALA A 148 -7.34 4.79 7.28
CA ALA A 148 -8.57 5.38 6.75
C ALA A 148 -8.43 6.89 6.57
N ALA A 149 -7.83 7.59 7.54
CA ALA A 149 -7.57 9.03 7.48
C ALA A 149 -6.61 9.39 6.33
N THR A 150 -5.50 8.66 6.19
CA THR A 150 -4.52 8.89 5.11
C THR A 150 -5.06 8.57 3.72
N ARG A 151 -5.93 7.56 3.57
CA ARG A 151 -6.64 7.31 2.30
C ARG A 151 -7.55 8.45 1.89
N ASN A 152 -8.27 9.04 2.85
CA ASN A 152 -9.13 10.21 2.57
C ASN A 152 -8.29 11.45 2.20
N ALA A 153 -7.16 11.67 2.86
CA ALA A 153 -6.27 12.79 2.55
C ALA A 153 -5.67 12.71 1.14
N LYS A 154 -5.32 11.51 0.67
CA LYS A 154 -4.72 11.32 -0.68
C LYS A 154 -5.72 11.50 -1.82
N GLY A 155 -7.02 11.29 -1.57
CA GLY A 155 -8.08 11.53 -2.56
C GLY A 155 -8.38 13.01 -2.75
N ALA A 156 -8.25 13.82 -1.69
CA ALA A 156 -8.64 15.23 -1.69
C ALA A 156 -7.84 16.12 -2.66
N ALA A 157 -6.63 15.69 -3.06
CA ALA A 157 -5.77 16.48 -3.95
C ALA A 157 -6.21 16.43 -5.43
N ARG A 158 -6.99 15.44 -5.85
CA ARG A 158 -7.37 15.27 -7.27
C ARG A 158 -8.86 15.61 -7.47
N PRO A 159 -9.20 16.34 -8.55
CA PRO A 159 -10.59 16.55 -8.91
C PRO A 159 -11.25 15.20 -9.26
N CYS A 160 -12.51 15.05 -8.88
CA CYS A 160 -13.31 13.88 -9.21
C CYS A 160 -13.50 13.79 -10.73
N TYR A 161 -13.17 12.64 -11.33
CA TYR A 161 -13.36 12.41 -12.77
C TYR A 161 -14.80 12.63 -13.24
N TYR A 162 -15.78 12.40 -12.37
CA TYR A 162 -17.20 12.58 -12.68
C TYR A 162 -17.70 14.03 -12.47
N GLY A 163 -16.87 14.91 -11.88
CA GLY A 163 -17.22 16.31 -11.60
C GLY A 163 -18.57 16.45 -10.89
N LEU A 164 -19.43 17.34 -11.39
CA LEU A 164 -20.78 17.59 -10.88
C LEU A 164 -21.73 16.38 -10.99
N LYS A 165 -21.42 15.38 -11.83
CA LYS A 165 -22.26 14.20 -12.07
C LYS A 165 -21.93 13.03 -11.14
N CYS A 166 -21.06 13.21 -10.15
CA CYS A 166 -20.68 12.13 -9.24
C CYS A 166 -21.86 11.72 -8.35
N ARG A 167 -22.23 10.43 -8.40
CA ARG A 167 -23.30 9.84 -7.58
C ARG A 167 -22.78 9.15 -6.32
N LYS A 168 -21.49 9.26 -5.99
CA LYS A 168 -20.93 8.69 -4.76
C LYS A 168 -21.12 9.66 -3.61
N ALA A 169 -21.95 9.30 -2.63
CA ALA A 169 -22.17 10.11 -1.43
C ALA A 169 -20.87 10.35 -0.63
N MET A 170 -20.01 9.32 -0.53
CA MET A 170 -18.68 9.40 0.11
C MET A 170 -17.57 9.29 -0.93
N CYS A 171 -17.58 10.17 -1.94
CA CYS A 171 -16.49 10.24 -2.90
C CYS A 171 -15.25 10.86 -2.24
N PRO A 172 -14.06 10.21 -2.29
CA PRO A 172 -12.86 10.77 -1.67
C PRO A 172 -12.21 11.91 -2.48
N PHE A 173 -12.73 12.24 -3.67
CA PHE A 173 -12.16 13.22 -4.59
C PHE A 173 -12.85 14.58 -4.51
N LYS A 174 -12.14 15.66 -4.85
CA LYS A 174 -12.67 17.04 -4.78
C LYS A 174 -13.70 17.29 -5.90
N HIS A 175 -14.85 17.87 -5.55
CA HIS A 175 -15.87 18.31 -6.52
C HIS A 175 -15.86 19.84 -6.66
N PRO A 176 -16.26 20.39 -7.82
CA PRO A 176 -16.43 21.83 -8.01
C PRO A 176 -17.59 22.38 -7.17
N GLU A 177 -17.59 23.70 -6.94
CA GLU A 177 -18.69 24.40 -6.25
C GLU A 177 -20.02 24.16 -6.97
N GLY A 178 -21.09 23.93 -6.21
CA GLY A 178 -22.41 23.55 -6.75
C GLY A 178 -22.66 22.04 -6.88
N TRP A 179 -21.72 21.17 -6.49
CA TRP A 179 -22.02 19.75 -6.35
C TRP A 179 -22.93 19.52 -5.16
N VAL A 180 -24.21 19.21 -5.45
CA VAL A 180 -25.18 18.72 -4.47
C VAL A 180 -25.20 17.21 -4.56
N VAL A 181 -24.97 16.52 -3.44
CA VAL A 181 -25.10 15.06 -3.38
C VAL A 181 -26.54 14.71 -3.76
N PRO A 182 -26.79 13.97 -4.86
CA PRO A 182 -28.14 13.60 -5.22
C PRO A 182 -28.75 12.80 -4.06
N PRO A 183 -29.97 13.10 -3.60
CA PRO A 183 -30.62 12.34 -2.53
C PRO A 183 -30.72 10.85 -2.88
N GLU A 184 -30.82 10.55 -4.17
CA GLU A 184 -30.80 9.20 -4.74
C GLU A 184 -29.53 8.40 -4.42
N ALA A 185 -28.38 9.08 -4.26
CA ALA A 185 -27.10 8.43 -3.95
C ALA A 185 -27.08 7.81 -2.53
N ARG A 186 -28.02 8.23 -1.68
CA ARG A 186 -28.19 7.66 -0.34
C ARG A 186 -29.19 6.52 -0.31
N LEU A 187 -29.98 6.31 -1.36
CA LEU A 187 -30.98 5.26 -1.37
C LEU A 187 -30.31 3.89 -1.50
N CYS A 188 -30.73 2.96 -0.64
CA CYS A 188 -30.32 1.57 -0.74
C CYS A 188 -30.77 1.01 -2.10
N LYS A 189 -29.86 0.36 -2.85
CA LYS A 189 -30.22 -0.33 -4.11
C LYS A 189 -31.33 -1.36 -3.94
N GLN A 190 -31.48 -1.91 -2.73
CA GLN A 190 -32.52 -2.88 -2.40
C GLN A 190 -33.84 -2.20 -1.99
N GLY A 191 -33.86 -0.87 -1.87
CA GLY A 191 -35.04 -0.11 -1.45
C GLY A 191 -35.61 -0.63 -0.13
N SER A 192 -36.93 -0.69 -0.05
CA SER A 192 -37.68 -1.24 1.10
C SER A 192 -37.47 -2.74 1.33
N SER A 193 -36.86 -3.48 0.39
CA SER A 193 -36.59 -4.92 0.51
C SER A 193 -35.24 -5.26 1.15
N CYS A 194 -34.47 -4.27 1.61
CA CYS A 194 -33.18 -4.51 2.24
C CYS A 194 -33.31 -5.33 3.53
N ARG A 195 -32.62 -6.48 3.59
CA ARG A 195 -32.63 -7.37 4.77
C ARG A 195 -31.45 -7.14 5.73
N ARG A 196 -30.59 -6.16 5.47
CA ARG A 196 -29.47 -5.86 6.38
C ARG A 196 -30.00 -5.14 7.61
N GLN A 197 -29.71 -5.71 8.79
CA GLN A 197 -30.09 -5.10 10.07
C GLN A 197 -29.48 -3.70 10.26
N VAL A 198 -28.26 -3.49 9.75
CA VAL A 198 -27.57 -2.20 9.75
C VAL A 198 -27.17 -1.87 8.32
N CYS A 199 -28.05 -1.19 7.58
CA CYS A 199 -27.74 -0.68 6.24
C CYS A 199 -27.26 0.77 6.34
N PRO A 200 -26.10 1.14 5.78
CA PRO A 200 -25.60 2.52 5.81
C PRO A 200 -26.31 3.44 4.80
N TYR A 201 -27.30 2.93 4.06
CA TYR A 201 -28.06 3.65 3.05
C TYR A 201 -29.48 3.94 3.57
N GLU A 202 -30.05 5.07 3.17
CA GLU A 202 -31.43 5.46 3.46
C GLU A 202 -32.40 4.53 2.70
N HIS A 203 -33.49 4.16 3.36
CA HIS A 203 -34.59 3.40 2.76
C HIS A 203 -35.79 4.34 2.59
N PRO A 204 -36.53 4.25 1.48
CA PRO A 204 -37.82 4.90 1.41
C PRO A 204 -38.71 4.37 2.54
N PRO A 205 -39.66 5.17 3.08
CA PRO A 205 -40.61 4.70 4.07
C PRO A 205 -41.24 3.42 3.54
N ALA A 206 -41.20 2.35 4.35
CA ALA A 206 -41.79 1.09 3.93
C ALA A 206 -43.26 1.37 3.62
N ASP A 207 -43.68 1.10 2.39
CA ASP A 207 -45.09 1.12 2.02
C ASP A 207 -45.79 0.17 3.00
N THR A 208 -46.48 0.75 3.98
CA THR A 208 -47.10 0.03 5.09
C THR A 208 -48.23 -0.90 4.63
N THR A 209 -48.56 -0.87 3.35
CA THR A 209 -49.52 -1.77 2.68
C THR A 209 -48.91 -3.12 2.32
N ALA A 210 -47.58 -3.27 2.27
CA ALA A 210 -46.92 -4.57 2.13
C ALA A 210 -46.71 -5.18 3.53
N ALA A 211 -47.74 -5.87 4.03
CA ALA A 211 -47.72 -6.61 5.28
C ALA A 211 -46.40 -7.39 5.45
N ARG A 212 -45.64 -7.04 6.49
CA ARG A 212 -44.41 -7.73 6.89
C ARG A 212 -44.75 -9.19 7.23
N GLY A 213 -44.54 -10.09 6.28
CA GLY A 213 -44.40 -11.50 6.59
C GLY A 213 -43.19 -11.68 7.52
N PRO A 214 -43.31 -12.39 8.65
CA PRO A 214 -42.21 -12.60 9.58
C PRO A 214 -41.05 -13.29 8.86
N CYS A 215 -39.88 -12.65 8.96
CA CYS A 215 -38.65 -13.08 8.33
C CYS A 215 -38.28 -14.50 8.79
N GLY A 216 -38.19 -15.44 7.85
CA GLY A 216 -37.75 -16.81 8.08
C GLY A 216 -36.34 -16.88 8.67
N GLY A 217 -36.27 -17.06 9.99
CA GLY A 217 -35.08 -17.46 10.74
C GLY A 217 -35.00 -18.97 11.03
N TYR A 218 -36.03 -19.75 10.66
CA TYR A 218 -36.16 -21.17 11.01
C TYR A 218 -36.21 -22.07 9.77
N MET A 219 -35.09 -22.28 9.08
CA MET A 219 -34.98 -23.34 8.05
C MET A 219 -33.64 -24.09 8.10
N ARG A 220 -32.83 -23.91 9.15
CA ARG A 220 -31.57 -24.67 9.31
C ARG A 220 -31.64 -25.83 10.31
N ILE A 221 -32.73 -25.97 11.07
CA ILE A 221 -32.88 -27.08 12.02
C ILE A 221 -33.60 -28.29 11.40
N ALA A 222 -34.43 -28.10 10.37
CA ALA A 222 -35.18 -29.20 9.75
C ALA A 222 -34.31 -30.17 8.93
N VAL A 223 -33.18 -29.72 8.35
CA VAL A 223 -32.33 -30.59 7.52
C VAL A 223 -31.44 -31.51 8.37
N LEU A 224 -31.01 -31.07 9.56
CA LEU A 224 -30.25 -31.92 10.48
C LEU A 224 -31.14 -33.00 11.15
N GLY A 225 -32.41 -32.68 11.41
CA GLY A 225 -33.38 -33.66 11.93
C GLY A 225 -33.62 -34.83 10.99
N CYS A 226 -33.71 -34.58 9.67
CA CYS A 226 -33.90 -35.66 8.69
C CYS A 226 -32.66 -36.55 8.53
N ILE A 227 -31.44 -36.02 8.64
CA ILE A 227 -30.22 -36.83 8.52
C ILE A 227 -30.06 -37.78 9.70
N VAL A 228 -30.36 -37.32 10.92
CA VAL A 228 -30.28 -38.19 12.13
C VAL A 228 -31.35 -39.28 12.09
N ALA A 229 -32.57 -38.98 11.63
CA ALA A 229 -33.64 -39.97 11.50
C ALA A 229 -33.31 -41.08 10.48
N VAL A 230 -32.68 -40.73 9.35
CA VAL A 230 -32.24 -41.72 8.35
C VAL A 230 -31.07 -42.57 8.90
N CYS A 231 -30.11 -41.97 9.61
CA CYS A 231 -29.00 -42.74 10.17
C CYS A 231 -29.43 -43.74 11.26
N VAL A 232 -30.44 -43.42 12.08
CA VAL A 232 -30.94 -44.34 13.12
C VAL A 232 -31.73 -45.51 12.50
N ALA A 233 -32.44 -45.29 11.39
CA ALA A 233 -33.20 -46.33 10.70
C ALA A 233 -32.33 -47.36 9.95
N PHE A 234 -31.07 -47.02 9.62
CA PHE A 234 -30.13 -47.93 8.94
C PHE A 234 -29.19 -48.68 9.90
N LEU A 235 -29.25 -48.41 11.21
CA LEU A 235 -28.41 -49.03 12.23
C LEU A 235 -29.14 -50.06 13.12
N TRP A 236 -30.37 -50.43 12.74
CA TRP A 236 -31.18 -51.51 13.32
C TRP A 236 -31.58 -52.48 12.21
#